data_AF-A0A6N7XJB2-F1
#
_entry.id   AF-A0A6N7XJB2-F1
#
_cell.length_a   1.000
_cell.length_b   1.000
_cell.length_c   1.000
_cell.angle_alpha   90.00
_cell.angle_beta   90.00
_cell.angle_gamma   90.00
#
_symmetry.space_group_name_H-M   'P 1'
#
loop_
_entity.id
_entity.type
_entity.pdbx_description
1 polymer ?
#
loop_
_entity_poly.entity_id
_entity_poly.type
_entity_poly.pdbx_seq_one_letter_code
_entity_poly.pdbx_strand_id
1 'polypeptide(L)'
;MHKEIKMTRRATCLVIILMVGLIIISVPNVAFAKRSKVVYQGKSFYKWAKGYSGGIDKNGISMPTGGAVWWTDKGGPKVSFSFGAGYGYGSVGLGISSSKGTRGQSVKIPATKHFYKVYVKKQVKYRKYKVYVWRYDPRVKRERWVYSSKGVKNLGVTARQYYAKRVCPNGAHHCKKGK
;
A
#
# COMPACT_ATOMS: atom_id res chain seq x y z
N MET A 1 -0.56 40.95 78.12
CA MET A 1 -1.20 39.78 77.48
C MET A 1 -0.80 39.72 76.01
N HIS A 2 0.01 38.74 75.59
CA HIS A 2 -0.06 38.08 74.28
C HIS A 2 1.06 37.02 74.21
N LYS A 3 0.70 35.77 74.50
CA LYS A 3 1.46 34.58 74.12
C LYS A 3 1.09 34.22 72.68
N GLU A 4 1.96 33.44 72.05
CA GLU A 4 1.71 32.64 70.84
C GLU A 4 1.56 33.35 69.49
N ILE A 5 2.67 33.56 68.77
CA ILE A 5 2.78 33.22 67.33
C ILE A 5 4.26 32.94 67.00
N LYS A 6 4.80 31.76 67.37
CA LYS A 6 6.16 31.38 66.89
C LYS A 6 6.27 29.95 66.36
N MET A 7 5.18 29.19 66.35
CA MET A 7 5.22 27.75 66.03
C MET A 7 4.53 27.34 64.72
N THR A 8 4.22 28.27 63.80
CA THR A 8 3.47 27.92 62.57
C THR A 8 4.27 28.02 61.27
N ARG A 9 5.40 28.74 61.24
CA ARG A 9 6.17 28.95 59.98
C ARG A 9 7.21 27.87 59.67
N ARG A 10 7.71 27.13 60.67
CA ARG A 10 8.73 26.09 60.44
C ARG A 10 8.14 24.77 59.93
N ALA A 11 6.91 24.44 60.32
CA ALA A 11 6.22 23.24 59.85
C ALA A 11 5.75 23.37 58.39
N THR A 12 5.30 24.55 57.96
CA THR A 12 4.82 24.78 56.58
C THR A 12 5.95 24.71 55.55
N CYS A 13 7.14 25.26 55.84
CA CYS A 13 8.28 25.16 54.90
C CYS A 13 8.80 23.73 54.74
N LEU A 14 8.81 22.91 55.80
CA LEU A 14 9.30 21.53 55.75
C LEU A 14 8.36 20.61 54.95
N VAL A 15 7.05 20.83 55.03
CA VAL A 15 6.04 20.10 54.24
C VAL A 15 6.12 20.47 52.76
N ILE A 16 6.37 21.73 52.41
CA ILE A 16 6.53 22.15 51.01
C ILE A 16 7.80 21.55 50.40
N ILE A 17 8.92 21.50 51.14
CA ILE A 17 10.17 20.91 50.64
C ILE A 17 10.04 19.39 50.44
N LEU A 18 9.32 18.68 51.32
CA LEU A 18 9.03 17.25 51.15
C LEU A 18 8.06 16.97 49.99
N MET A 19 7.05 17.82 49.78
CA MET A 19 6.11 17.71 48.66
C MET A 19 6.77 18.03 47.31
N VAL A 20 7.67 19.02 47.25
CA VAL A 20 8.44 19.35 46.04
C VAL A 20 9.51 18.28 45.74
N GLY A 21 10.13 17.71 46.77
CA GLY A 21 11.09 16.62 46.64
C GLY A 21 10.48 15.31 46.13
N LEU A 22 9.23 14.99 46.50
CA LEU A 22 8.53 13.79 46.01
C LEU A 22 8.08 13.89 44.55
N ILE A 23 7.84 15.10 44.02
CA ILE A 23 7.39 15.30 42.63
C ILE A 23 8.52 14.98 41.62
N ILE A 24 9.78 14.90 42.03
CA ILE A 24 10.92 14.66 41.13
C ILE A 24 11.14 13.15 40.84
N ILE A 25 10.51 12.22 41.58
CA ILE A 25 10.83 10.78 41.45
C ILE A 25 9.91 10.02 40.48
N SER A 26 8.78 10.57 40.05
CA SER A 26 7.90 9.82 39.14
C SER A 26 8.23 10.07 37.66
N VAL A 27 8.67 8.97 37.04
CA VAL A 27 8.65 8.64 35.62
C VAL A 27 9.84 9.17 34.79
N PRO A 28 10.96 8.41 34.73
CA PRO A 28 11.72 8.37 33.50
C PRO A 28 10.85 7.64 32.48
N ASN A 29 9.88 8.35 31.88
CA ASN A 29 9.27 7.96 30.63
C ASN A 29 10.33 8.26 29.58
N VAL A 30 11.41 7.47 29.61
CA VAL A 30 12.29 7.33 28.47
C VAL A 30 11.44 6.56 27.47
N ALA A 31 10.59 7.31 26.75
CA ALA A 31 10.07 6.89 25.49
C ALA A 31 11.31 6.69 24.60
N PHE A 32 11.93 5.51 24.71
CA PHE A 32 12.90 5.05 23.73
C PHE A 32 12.13 5.00 22.42
N ALA A 33 12.28 6.06 21.63
CA ALA A 33 11.78 6.10 20.28
C ALA A 33 12.25 4.80 19.62
N LYS A 34 11.32 3.92 19.23
CA LYS A 34 11.64 2.65 18.58
C LYS A 34 12.39 2.97 17.29
N ARG A 35 13.72 2.96 17.34
CA ARG A 35 14.55 3.15 16.16
C ARG A 35 14.39 1.92 15.29
N SER A 36 13.92 2.12 14.07
CA SER A 36 13.83 1.07 13.07
C SER A 36 14.63 1.47 11.84
N LYS A 37 15.23 0.49 11.18
CA LYS A 37 15.92 0.68 9.91
C LYS A 37 15.41 -0.29 8.86
N VAL A 38 15.13 0.24 7.67
CA VAL A 38 14.74 -0.54 6.50
C VAL A 38 15.96 -0.72 5.61
N VAL A 39 16.33 -1.97 5.36
CA VAL A 39 17.47 -2.33 4.50
C VAL A 39 16.92 -2.98 3.25
N TYR A 40 17.09 -2.32 2.10
CA TYR A 40 16.71 -2.89 0.81
C TYR A 40 17.66 -3.99 0.40
N GLN A 41 17.11 -5.08 -0.11
CA GLN A 41 17.86 -6.25 -0.53
C GLN A 41 18.05 -6.25 -2.04
N GLY A 42 19.30 -6.30 -2.47
CA GLY A 42 19.67 -6.48 -3.87
C GLY A 42 19.08 -5.44 -4.83
N LYS A 43 19.00 -5.86 -6.10
CA LYS A 43 18.44 -5.07 -7.21
C LYS A 43 16.91 -5.13 -7.21
N SER A 44 16.30 -4.11 -7.80
CA SER A 44 14.85 -4.11 -8.07
C SER A 44 14.50 -5.17 -9.11
N PHE A 45 13.27 -5.64 -9.10
CA PHE A 45 12.74 -6.61 -10.07
C PHE A 45 11.37 -6.18 -10.56
N TYR A 46 10.91 -6.81 -11.65
CA TYR A 46 9.68 -6.42 -12.35
C TYR A 46 8.67 -7.57 -12.37
N LYS A 47 7.38 -7.22 -12.29
CA LYS A 47 6.27 -8.14 -12.52
C LYS A 47 5.25 -7.49 -13.45
N TRP A 48 4.62 -8.33 -14.27
CA TRP A 48 3.57 -7.89 -15.19
C TRP A 48 2.19 -8.23 -14.60
N ALA A 49 1.38 -7.20 -14.36
CA ALA A 49 -0.05 -7.35 -14.11
C ALA A 49 -0.78 -7.32 -15.44
N LYS A 50 -1.53 -8.38 -15.75
CA LYS A 50 -2.26 -8.51 -17.01
C LYS A 50 -3.70 -8.92 -16.72
N GLY A 51 -4.64 -8.36 -17.45
CA GLY A 51 -6.04 -8.77 -17.36
C GLY A 51 -6.98 -7.76 -18.02
N TYR A 52 -8.28 -7.99 -17.87
CA TYR A 52 -9.30 -7.06 -18.36
C TYR A 52 -9.55 -5.95 -17.34
N SER A 53 -9.78 -4.74 -17.82
CA SER A 53 -10.29 -3.65 -16.97
C SER A 53 -11.73 -3.94 -16.51
N GLY A 54 -12.15 -3.25 -15.46
CA GLY A 54 -13.53 -3.27 -14.97
C GLY A 54 -14.43 -2.28 -15.72
N GLY A 55 -15.71 -2.23 -15.35
CA GLY A 55 -16.66 -1.21 -15.82
C GLY A 55 -17.39 -1.50 -17.13
N ILE A 56 -16.81 -2.33 -18.01
CA ILE A 56 -17.51 -2.90 -19.16
C ILE A 56 -18.13 -4.24 -18.77
N ASP A 57 -19.30 -4.54 -19.30
CA ASP A 57 -20.03 -5.79 -19.09
C ASP A 57 -19.14 -7.03 -19.20
N LYS A 58 -19.53 -8.08 -18.47
CA LYS A 58 -18.77 -9.34 -18.43
C LYS A 58 -18.51 -9.90 -19.84
N ASN A 59 -19.48 -9.73 -20.74
CA ASN A 59 -19.47 -10.19 -22.12
C ASN A 59 -18.74 -9.25 -23.10
N GLY A 60 -18.29 -8.08 -22.64
CA GLY A 60 -17.70 -7.04 -23.48
C GLY A 60 -18.72 -6.12 -24.12
N ILE A 61 -18.23 -5.20 -24.95
CA ILE A 61 -19.02 -4.23 -25.71
C ILE A 61 -18.89 -4.52 -27.20
N SER A 62 -20.00 -4.44 -27.94
CA SER A 62 -20.00 -4.45 -29.40
C SER A 62 -20.17 -3.04 -29.93
N MET A 63 -19.34 -2.67 -30.91
CA MET A 63 -19.42 -1.39 -31.61
C MET A 63 -19.43 -1.65 -33.12
N PRO A 64 -20.60 -1.94 -33.73
CA PRO A 64 -20.72 -2.28 -35.14
C PRO A 64 -20.18 -1.19 -36.08
N THR A 65 -20.38 0.08 -35.72
CA THR A 65 -19.87 1.26 -36.45
C THR A 65 -18.47 1.68 -36.01
N GLY A 66 -17.86 0.94 -35.09
CA GLY A 66 -16.60 1.31 -34.45
C GLY A 66 -16.81 2.39 -33.40
N GLY A 67 -15.75 2.69 -32.66
CA GLY A 67 -15.80 3.73 -31.63
C GLY A 67 -14.62 3.65 -30.68
N ALA A 68 -14.78 4.26 -29.51
CA ALA A 68 -13.77 4.23 -28.47
C ALA A 68 -14.38 4.02 -27.09
N VAL A 69 -13.60 3.38 -26.22
CA VAL A 69 -13.89 3.26 -24.80
C VAL A 69 -12.80 3.99 -24.04
N TRP A 70 -13.20 4.74 -23.02
CA TRP A 70 -12.27 5.48 -22.17
C TRP A 70 -11.81 4.59 -21.03
N TRP A 71 -10.50 4.43 -20.89
CA TRP A 71 -9.86 3.69 -19.80
C TRP A 71 -9.21 4.66 -18.81
N THR A 72 -9.33 4.36 -17.53
CA THR A 72 -8.70 5.12 -16.45
C THR A 72 -7.89 4.19 -15.55
N ASP A 73 -6.72 4.65 -15.12
CA ASP A 73 -5.78 3.85 -14.31
C ASP A 73 -6.28 3.58 -12.87
N LYS A 74 -7.37 4.24 -12.46
CA LYS A 74 -7.93 4.19 -11.10
C LYS A 74 -9.06 3.17 -10.99
N GLY A 75 -9.09 2.45 -9.88
CA GLY A 75 -10.14 1.46 -9.57
C GLY A 75 -10.02 0.15 -10.36
N GLY A 76 -11.15 -0.57 -10.44
CA GLY A 76 -11.27 -1.79 -11.21
C GLY A 76 -10.64 -3.04 -10.57
N PRO A 77 -10.61 -4.16 -11.30
CA PRO A 77 -10.10 -5.42 -10.79
C PRO A 77 -8.62 -5.34 -10.47
N LYS A 78 -8.20 -6.05 -9.41
CA LYS A 78 -6.81 -6.09 -8.95
C LYS A 78 -6.18 -7.43 -9.27
N VAL A 79 -4.95 -7.40 -9.74
CA VAL A 79 -4.09 -8.58 -9.88
C VAL A 79 -3.19 -8.65 -8.66
N SER A 80 -3.26 -9.77 -7.94
CA SER A 80 -2.44 -10.02 -6.76
C SER A 80 -1.22 -10.88 -7.10
N PHE A 81 -0.10 -10.57 -6.46
CA PHE A 81 1.17 -11.28 -6.58
C PHE A 81 1.61 -11.78 -5.21
N SER A 82 2.08 -13.03 -5.16
CA SER A 82 2.85 -13.55 -4.04
C SER A 82 4.35 -13.39 -4.31
N PHE A 83 5.11 -12.94 -3.31
CA PHE A 83 6.56 -12.72 -3.42
C PHE A 83 7.40 -13.78 -2.71
N GLY A 84 6.78 -14.91 -2.35
CA GLY A 84 7.40 -16.04 -1.66
C GLY A 84 7.35 -15.92 -0.13
N ALA A 85 7.80 -16.99 0.54
CA ALA A 85 7.63 -17.17 1.99
C ALA A 85 8.10 -15.96 2.81
N GLY A 86 7.14 -15.34 3.51
CA GLY A 86 7.33 -14.23 4.43
C GLY A 86 7.59 -12.86 3.80
N TYR A 87 7.53 -12.70 2.47
CA TYR A 87 7.64 -11.39 1.81
C TYR A 87 6.29 -10.71 1.55
N GLY A 88 5.19 -11.42 1.80
CA GLY A 88 3.82 -10.94 1.67
C GLY A 88 3.30 -10.88 0.24
N TYR A 89 2.22 -10.11 0.07
CA TYR A 89 1.49 -9.96 -1.18
C TYR A 89 1.52 -8.51 -1.67
N GLY A 90 1.41 -8.31 -2.97
CA GLY A 90 1.17 -7.00 -3.57
C GLY A 90 0.04 -7.07 -4.57
N SER A 91 -0.73 -6.00 -4.69
CA SER A 91 -1.85 -5.91 -5.64
C SER A 91 -1.66 -4.73 -6.58
N VAL A 92 -2.05 -4.92 -7.84
CA VAL A 92 -2.04 -3.87 -8.87
C VAL A 92 -3.41 -3.80 -9.51
N GLY A 93 -4.08 -2.65 -9.41
CA GLY A 93 -5.34 -2.42 -10.10
C GLY A 93 -5.15 -2.36 -11.62
N LEU A 94 -6.12 -2.84 -12.39
CA LEU A 94 -6.13 -2.79 -13.85
C LEU A 94 -6.93 -1.61 -14.40
N GLY A 95 -7.60 -0.84 -13.54
CA GLY A 95 -8.36 0.33 -13.96
C GLY A 95 -9.77 0.01 -14.43
N ILE A 96 -10.52 1.06 -14.74
CA ILE A 96 -11.92 1.00 -15.16
C ILE A 96 -12.03 1.53 -16.59
N SER A 97 -12.88 0.88 -17.38
CA SER A 97 -13.24 1.27 -18.73
C SER A 97 -14.72 1.64 -18.82
N SER A 98 -15.05 2.67 -19.58
CA SER A 98 -16.42 3.12 -19.82
C SER A 98 -16.61 3.57 -21.26
N SER A 99 -17.71 3.13 -21.89
CA SER A 99 -18.14 3.58 -23.21
C SER A 99 -18.82 4.95 -23.21
N LYS A 100 -19.23 5.43 -22.04
CA LYS A 100 -19.91 6.72 -21.83
C LYS A 100 -19.02 7.76 -21.15
N GLY A 101 -17.81 7.38 -20.75
CA GLY A 101 -16.86 8.29 -20.12
C GLY A 101 -16.33 9.32 -21.12
N THR A 102 -15.74 10.40 -20.59
CA THR A 102 -15.01 11.41 -21.39
C THR A 102 -13.63 11.71 -20.82
N ARG A 103 -13.23 10.98 -19.77
CA ARG A 103 -11.96 11.17 -19.06
C ARG A 103 -11.14 9.89 -19.11
N GLY A 104 -9.84 10.03 -19.37
CA GLY A 104 -8.88 8.92 -19.40
C GLY A 104 -8.25 8.74 -20.78
N GLN A 105 -7.66 7.57 -21.01
CA GLN A 105 -7.08 7.20 -22.29
C GLN A 105 -8.13 6.57 -23.20
N SER A 106 -8.21 7.06 -24.44
CA SER A 106 -9.11 6.50 -25.46
C SER A 106 -8.55 5.18 -26.00
N VAL A 107 -9.37 4.13 -25.95
CA VAL A 107 -9.08 2.80 -26.50
C VAL A 107 -10.00 2.58 -27.69
N LYS A 108 -9.42 2.61 -28.90
CA LYS A 108 -10.16 2.40 -30.14
C LYS A 108 -10.67 0.96 -30.24
N ILE A 109 -11.94 0.82 -30.59
CA ILE A 109 -12.59 -0.46 -30.89
C ILE A 109 -12.92 -0.47 -32.39
N PRO A 110 -12.47 -1.51 -33.13
CA PRO A 110 -12.71 -1.59 -34.56
C PRO A 110 -14.20 -1.79 -34.88
N ALA A 111 -14.64 -1.25 -36.02
CA ALA A 111 -15.99 -1.40 -36.55
C ALA A 111 -16.29 -2.84 -36.96
N THR A 112 -16.72 -3.65 -36.00
CA THR A 112 -16.97 -5.07 -36.18
C THR A 112 -18.14 -5.51 -35.31
N LYS A 113 -18.85 -6.57 -35.72
CA LYS A 113 -19.93 -7.19 -34.94
C LYS A 113 -19.42 -8.04 -33.75
N HIS A 114 -18.15 -7.90 -33.39
CA HIS A 114 -17.53 -8.65 -32.30
C HIS A 114 -17.64 -7.90 -30.98
N PHE A 115 -17.48 -8.64 -29.89
CA PHE A 115 -17.42 -8.08 -28.54
C PHE A 115 -15.96 -7.85 -28.15
N TYR A 116 -15.69 -6.72 -27.49
CA TYR A 116 -14.36 -6.37 -27.03
C TYR A 116 -14.37 -5.99 -25.55
N LYS A 117 -13.26 -6.28 -24.88
CA LYS A 117 -12.94 -5.74 -23.56
C LYS A 117 -11.57 -5.10 -23.62
N VAL A 118 -11.39 -4.05 -22.83
CA VAL A 118 -10.08 -3.41 -22.71
C VAL A 118 -9.18 -4.34 -21.91
N TYR A 119 -8.10 -4.80 -22.54
CA TYR A 119 -7.07 -5.61 -21.92
C TYR A 119 -5.89 -4.71 -21.56
N VAL A 120 -5.43 -4.83 -20.31
CA VAL A 120 -4.43 -3.95 -19.73
C VAL A 120 -3.23 -4.79 -19.30
N LYS A 121 -2.03 -4.29 -19.61
CA LYS A 121 -0.75 -4.82 -19.12
C LYS A 121 -0.01 -3.69 -18.42
N LYS A 122 0.39 -3.92 -17.17
CA LYS A 122 1.21 -2.99 -16.39
C LYS A 122 2.47 -3.68 -15.92
N GLN A 123 3.62 -3.07 -16.17
CA GLN A 123 4.88 -3.52 -15.60
C GLN A 123 5.15 -2.74 -14.32
N VAL A 124 5.24 -3.44 -13.20
CA VAL A 124 5.42 -2.83 -11.87
C VAL A 124 6.78 -3.22 -11.33
N LYS A 125 7.50 -2.21 -10.83
CA LYS A 125 8.83 -2.36 -10.24
C LYS A 125 8.68 -2.56 -8.73
N TYR A 126 9.37 -3.57 -8.22
CA TYR A 126 9.35 -3.97 -6.82
C TYR A 126 10.76 -4.07 -6.26
N ARG A 127 10.90 -3.88 -4.94
CA ARG A 127 12.16 -4.09 -4.23
C ARG A 127 11.93 -4.75 -2.88
N LYS A 128 12.67 -5.84 -2.62
CA LYS A 128 12.65 -6.53 -1.32
C LYS A 128 13.33 -5.68 -0.26
N TYR A 129 12.85 -5.76 0.96
CA TYR A 129 13.48 -5.13 2.11
C TYR A 129 13.36 -6.00 3.37
N LYS A 130 14.26 -5.75 4.32
CA LYS A 130 14.21 -6.25 5.70
C LYS A 130 14.13 -5.07 6.66
N VAL A 131 13.37 -5.22 7.73
CA VAL A 131 13.24 -4.26 8.81
C VAL A 131 13.99 -4.80 10.01
N TYR A 132 14.84 -3.96 10.58
CA TYR A 132 15.52 -4.23 11.84
C TYR A 132 15.06 -3.20 12.87
N VAL A 133 14.82 -3.66 14.08
CA VAL A 133 14.49 -2.81 15.22
C VAL A 133 15.68 -2.76 16.17
N TRP A 134 15.95 -1.59 16.70
CA TRP A 134 16.93 -1.41 17.75
C TRP A 134 16.36 -1.99 19.04
N ARG A 135 17.14 -2.82 19.72
CA ARG A 135 16.80 -3.38 21.04
C ARG A 135 18.04 -3.35 21.93
N TYR A 136 17.82 -2.96 23.17
CA TYR A 136 18.76 -3.18 24.26
C TYR A 136 18.57 -4.59 24.80
N ASP A 137 19.64 -5.36 24.89
CA ASP A 137 19.65 -6.67 25.53
C ASP A 137 20.23 -6.53 26.94
N PRO A 138 19.42 -6.63 28.01
CA PRO A 138 19.87 -6.45 29.38
C PRO A 138 20.81 -7.56 29.86
N ARG A 139 20.79 -8.75 29.22
CA ARG A 139 21.63 -9.88 29.63
C ARG A 139 23.09 -9.69 29.25
N VAL A 140 23.33 -9.13 28.08
CA VAL A 140 24.68 -8.84 27.57
C VAL A 140 25.05 -7.36 27.69
N LYS A 141 24.20 -6.56 28.35
CA LYS A 141 24.30 -5.10 28.51
C LYS A 141 24.68 -4.39 27.19
N ARG A 142 24.15 -4.85 26.06
CA ARG A 142 24.54 -4.38 24.72
C ARG A 142 23.34 -4.03 23.87
N GLU A 143 23.51 -2.97 23.09
CA GLU A 143 22.58 -2.60 22.03
C GLU A 143 22.83 -3.42 20.78
N ARG A 144 21.75 -3.87 20.13
CA ARG A 144 21.83 -4.55 18.85
C ARG A 144 20.62 -4.27 17.96
N TRP A 145 20.88 -4.32 16.66
CA TRP A 145 19.82 -4.39 15.66
C TRP A 145 19.33 -5.84 15.57
N VAL A 146 18.04 -6.04 15.84
CA VAL A 146 17.40 -7.36 15.75
C VAL A 146 16.50 -7.37 14.52
N TYR A 147 16.56 -8.46 13.75
CA TYR A 147 15.65 -8.67 12.63
C TYR A 147 14.21 -8.68 13.14
N SER A 148 13.35 -7.88 12.51
CA SER A 148 11.94 -7.77 12.86
C SER A 148 11.05 -8.41 11.80
N SER A 149 11.17 -7.95 10.55
CA SER A 149 10.29 -8.40 9.46
C SER A 149 10.95 -8.22 8.09
N LYS A 150 10.30 -8.73 7.05
CA LYS A 150 10.70 -8.55 5.65
C LYS A 150 9.46 -8.29 4.79
N GLY A 151 9.64 -7.67 3.65
CA GLY A 151 8.54 -7.32 2.76
C GLY A 151 9.01 -6.86 1.39
N VAL A 152 8.05 -6.43 0.57
CA VAL A 152 8.30 -5.89 -0.76
C VAL A 152 7.71 -4.50 -0.87
N LYS A 153 8.54 -3.54 -1.27
CA LYS A 153 8.11 -2.18 -1.59
C LYS A 153 7.71 -2.12 -3.07
N ASN A 154 6.51 -1.63 -3.33
CA ASN A 154 6.08 -1.23 -4.67
C ASN A 154 6.75 0.12 -5.01
N LEU A 155 7.54 0.14 -6.07
CA LEU A 155 8.24 1.34 -6.55
C LEU A 155 7.48 2.05 -7.69
N GLY A 156 6.31 1.52 -8.08
CA GLY A 156 5.44 2.13 -9.08
C GLY A 156 5.38 1.37 -10.40
N VAL A 157 4.45 1.82 -11.24
CA VAL A 157 4.26 1.32 -12.61
C VAL A 157 5.30 1.99 -13.52
N THR A 158 6.03 1.18 -14.27
CA THR A 158 7.10 1.60 -15.18
C THR A 158 6.70 1.58 -16.64
N ALA A 159 5.80 0.67 -17.02
CA ALA A 159 5.24 0.61 -18.37
C ALA A 159 3.75 0.26 -18.31
N ARG A 160 2.98 0.82 -19.24
CA ARG A 160 1.54 0.59 -19.39
C ARG A 160 1.22 0.29 -20.86
N GLN A 161 0.40 -0.72 -21.09
CA GLN A 161 -0.21 -1.00 -22.38
C GLN A 161 -1.69 -1.29 -22.17
N TYR A 162 -2.54 -0.75 -23.03
CA TYR A 162 -3.98 -0.98 -23.02
C TYR A 162 -4.47 -1.07 -24.46
N TYR A 163 -5.35 -2.02 -24.74
CA TYR A 163 -5.89 -2.21 -26.09
C TYR A 163 -7.21 -2.97 -26.02
N ALA A 164 -8.05 -2.81 -27.05
CA ALA A 164 -9.25 -3.60 -27.22
C ALA A 164 -8.87 -5.03 -27.59
N LYS A 165 -9.33 -6.00 -26.82
CA LYS A 165 -9.14 -7.43 -27.09
C LYS A 165 -10.51 -8.07 -27.31
N ARG A 166 -10.65 -8.79 -28.42
CA ARG A 166 -11.88 -9.53 -28.74
C ARG A 166 -12.18 -10.54 -27.64
N VAL A 167 -13.42 -10.60 -27.22
CA VAL A 167 -13.95 -11.56 -26.25
C VAL A 167 -15.19 -12.24 -26.82
N CYS A 168 -15.54 -13.36 -26.21
CA CYS A 168 -16.68 -14.17 -26.59
C CYS A 168 -17.64 -14.14 -25.40
N PRO A 169 -18.89 -13.68 -25.59
CA PRO A 169 -19.92 -13.79 -24.56
C PRO A 169 -20.07 -15.25 -24.12
N ASN A 170 -20.24 -15.50 -22.83
CA ASN A 170 -20.47 -16.84 -22.31
C ASN A 170 -21.72 -17.44 -22.99
N GLY A 171 -21.56 -18.59 -23.65
CA GLY A 171 -22.61 -19.27 -24.44
C GLY A 171 -22.33 -19.36 -25.94
N ALA A 172 -21.36 -18.61 -26.48
CA ALA A 172 -21.01 -18.68 -27.90
C ALA A 172 -19.84 -19.65 -28.14
N HIS A 173 -20.15 -20.91 -28.48
CA HIS A 173 -19.16 -21.92 -28.91
C HIS A 173 -18.43 -21.58 -30.23
N HIS A 174 -18.74 -20.45 -30.87
CA HIS A 174 -18.22 -20.08 -32.18
C HIS A 174 -17.65 -18.67 -32.24
N CYS A 175 -16.62 -18.40 -31.46
CA CYS A 175 -15.62 -17.43 -31.87
C CYS A 175 -14.51 -18.15 -32.64
N LYS A 176 -14.75 -18.46 -33.92
CA LYS A 176 -13.65 -18.85 -34.80
C LYS A 176 -12.61 -17.72 -34.76
N LYS A 177 -11.39 -18.06 -34.35
CA LYS A 177 -10.20 -17.24 -34.62
C LYS A 177 -10.14 -17.10 -36.14
N GLY A 178 -10.54 -15.94 -36.65
CA GLY A 178 -10.26 -15.60 -38.05
C GLY A 178 -8.75 -15.56 -38.20
N LYS A 179 -8.26 -16.31 -39.20
CA LYS A 179 -6.87 -16.32 -39.66
C LYS A 179 -6.39 -14.91 -39.97
#